data_AF-A0A7S0A2G7-F1
#
_entry.id   AF-A0A7S0A2G7-F1
#
_cell.length_a   1.000
_cell.length_b   1.000
_cell.length_c   1.000
_cell.angle_alpha   90.00
_cell.angle_beta   90.00
_cell.angle_gamma   90.00
#
_symmetry.space_group_name_H-M   'P 1'
#
loop_
_entity.id
_entity.type
_entity.pdbx_description
1 polymer ?
#
loop_
_entity_poly.entity_id
_entity_poly.type
_entity_poly.pdbx_seq_one_letter_code
_entity_poly.pdbx_strand_id
1 'polypeptide(L)'
;MTSMTGSVEDFEKHVIANHLDQDGLARNEHWALQQDFCGGLNNTSGYDFVGHLHGDVHGQVHAMFQMFGVPEDDVDEFFPEQRIAQHQTHLDPQVYYRNSRIRKFVQDMYLKDYDLPGL
;
A
#
# COMPACT_ATOMS: atom_id res chain seq x y z
N MET A 1 -7.47 -1.59 24.42
CA MET A 1 -6.14 -1.95 23.86
C MET A 1 -6.28 -3.27 23.13
N THR A 2 -6.38 -3.22 21.80
CA THR A 2 -6.40 -4.43 20.96
C THR A 2 -4.97 -4.95 20.89
N SER A 3 -4.73 -6.19 21.32
CA SER A 3 -3.40 -6.79 21.25
C SER A 3 -2.94 -6.88 19.79
N MET A 4 -1.70 -6.43 19.50
CA MET A 4 -1.11 -6.53 18.15
C MET A 4 -1.05 -7.97 17.62
N THR A 5 -1.08 -8.98 18.49
CA THR A 5 -1.18 -10.38 18.06
C THR A 5 -2.53 -10.70 17.43
N GLY A 6 -3.62 -10.10 17.91
CA GLY A 6 -4.95 -10.27 17.33
C GLY A 6 -5.04 -9.65 15.93
N SER A 7 -4.42 -8.48 15.74
CA SER A 7 -4.45 -7.81 14.43
C SER A 7 -3.67 -8.57 13.35
N VAL A 8 -2.58 -9.26 13.71
CA VAL A 8 -1.83 -10.10 12.76
C VAL A 8 -2.61 -11.35 12.37
N GLU A 9 -3.22 -12.03 13.34
CA GLU A 9 -4.03 -13.24 13.05
C GLU A 9 -5.27 -12.90 12.21
N ASP A 10 -5.90 -11.76 12.48
CA ASP A 10 -7.06 -11.32 11.70
C ASP A 10 -6.67 -10.87 10.29
N PHE A 11 -5.51 -10.25 10.12
CA PHE A 11 -4.92 -10.01 8.80
C PHE A 11 -4.73 -11.32 8.03
N GLU A 12 -4.08 -12.32 8.63
CA GLU A 12 -3.83 -13.60 7.96
C GLU A 12 -5.14 -14.32 7.57
N LYS A 13 -6.16 -14.29 8.44
CA LYS A 13 -7.49 -14.84 8.12
C LYS A 13 -8.13 -14.12 6.93
N HIS A 14 -8.04 -12.79 6.88
CA HIS A 14 -8.57 -12.02 5.76
C HIS A 14 -7.82 -12.32 4.45
N VAL A 15 -6.49 -12.45 4.49
CA VAL A 15 -5.72 -12.85 3.29
C VAL A 15 -6.19 -14.20 2.77
N ILE A 16 -6.35 -15.19 3.66
CA ILE A 16 -6.84 -16.52 3.28
C ILE A 16 -8.25 -16.42 2.67
N ALA A 17 -9.17 -15.71 3.33
CA ALA A 17 -10.55 -15.59 2.88
C ALA A 17 -10.64 -14.92 1.50
N ASN A 18 -9.94 -13.80 1.30
CA ASN A 18 -9.94 -13.08 0.02
C ASN A 18 -9.28 -13.90 -1.09
N HIS A 19 -8.16 -14.59 -0.80
CA HIS A 19 -7.52 -15.45 -1.79
C HIS A 19 -8.44 -16.60 -2.25
N LEU A 20 -9.28 -17.14 -1.37
CA LEU A 20 -10.22 -18.21 -1.69
C LEU A 20 -11.49 -17.73 -2.41
N ASP A 21 -11.87 -16.45 -2.25
CA ASP A 21 -13.05 -15.85 -2.87
C ASP A 21 -12.67 -14.93 -4.04
N GLN A 22 -12.42 -15.52 -5.20
CA GLN A 22 -12.00 -14.79 -6.41
C GLN A 22 -13.07 -13.79 -6.91
N ASP A 23 -14.36 -14.09 -6.71
CA ASP A 23 -15.45 -13.19 -7.10
C ASP A 23 -15.57 -12.01 -6.14
N GLY A 24 -15.33 -12.24 -4.84
CA GLY A 24 -15.20 -11.19 -3.84
C GLY A 24 -13.96 -10.33 -4.06
N LEU A 25 -12.84 -10.94 -4.46
CA LEU A 25 -11.57 -10.26 -4.74
C LEU A 25 -11.74 -9.13 -5.76
N ALA A 26 -12.43 -9.41 -6.87
CA ALA A 26 -12.68 -8.42 -7.93
C ALA A 26 -13.55 -7.22 -7.50
N ARG A 27 -14.27 -7.35 -6.38
CA ARG A 27 -15.09 -6.28 -5.79
C ARG A 27 -14.43 -5.63 -4.58
N ASN A 28 -13.29 -6.14 -4.14
CA ASN A 28 -12.57 -5.63 -2.99
C ASN A 28 -11.57 -4.58 -3.47
N GLU A 29 -11.83 -3.31 -3.20
CA GLU A 29 -10.99 -2.17 -3.63
C GLU A 29 -9.52 -2.30 -3.21
N HIS A 30 -9.22 -3.10 -2.19
CA HIS A 30 -7.86 -3.34 -1.73
C HIS A 30 -7.11 -4.41 -2.54
N TRP A 31 -7.82 -5.40 -3.10
CA TRP A 31 -7.24 -6.58 -3.77
C TRP A 31 -7.60 -6.71 -5.25
N ALA A 32 -8.63 -5.99 -5.70
CA ALA A 32 -8.99 -5.90 -7.11
C ALA A 32 -7.86 -5.22 -7.89
N LEU A 33 -7.90 -5.37 -9.22
CA LEU A 33 -6.90 -4.77 -10.08
C LEU A 33 -6.91 -3.25 -9.89
N GLN A 34 -5.72 -2.66 -9.76
CA GLN A 34 -5.62 -1.22 -9.57
C GLN A 34 -6.25 -0.45 -10.74
N GLN A 35 -6.22 -1.01 -11.96
CA GLN A 35 -6.89 -0.41 -13.10
C GLN A 35 -8.40 -0.22 -12.94
N ASP A 36 -9.05 -1.09 -12.18
CA ASP A 36 -10.50 -1.03 -12.04
C ASP A 36 -10.91 0.09 -11.06
N PHE A 37 -10.03 0.50 -10.15
CA PHE A 37 -10.34 1.45 -9.07
C PHE A 37 -9.50 2.73 -9.06
N CYS A 38 -8.32 2.73 -9.68
CA CYS A 38 -7.36 3.85 -9.72
C CYS A 38 -7.36 4.60 -11.06
N GLY A 39 -8.52 4.69 -11.73
CA GLY A 39 -8.70 5.58 -12.88
C GLY A 39 -8.50 4.95 -14.26
N GLY A 40 -8.58 3.62 -14.39
CA GLY A 40 -8.65 2.96 -15.71
C GLY A 40 -7.34 3.01 -16.52
N LEU A 41 -6.22 3.32 -15.88
CA LEU A 41 -4.91 3.26 -16.53
C LEU A 41 -4.60 1.80 -16.92
N ASN A 42 -3.58 1.59 -17.76
CA ASN A 42 -3.21 0.26 -18.24
C ASN A 42 -1.70 0.02 -18.13
N ASN A 43 -1.03 0.83 -17.31
CA ASN A 43 0.39 0.73 -17.01
C ASN A 43 0.62 1.06 -15.54
N THR A 44 1.58 0.38 -14.92
CA THR A 44 1.96 0.60 -13.53
C THR A 44 2.59 1.97 -13.31
N SER A 45 3.29 2.51 -14.31
CA SER A 45 3.89 3.85 -14.27
C SER A 45 2.85 4.97 -14.13
N GLY A 46 1.58 4.71 -14.48
CA GLY A 46 0.46 5.63 -14.28
C GLY A 46 -0.16 5.53 -12.88
N TYR A 47 0.01 4.40 -12.19
CA TYR A 47 -0.34 4.24 -10.77
C TYR A 47 0.77 4.63 -9.82
N ASP A 48 1.94 4.99 -10.36
CA ASP A 48 3.07 5.54 -9.63
C ASP A 48 2.63 6.90 -9.06
N PHE A 49 1.85 6.82 -7.99
CA PHE A 49 1.12 7.85 -7.26
C PHE A 49 0.61 9.04 -8.11
N VAL A 50 -0.72 9.18 -8.17
CA VAL A 50 -1.37 10.47 -8.53
C VAL A 50 -0.94 11.64 -7.60
N GLY A 51 -0.15 11.36 -6.56
CA GLY A 51 0.71 12.34 -5.91
C GLY A 51 2.16 12.16 -6.35
N HIS A 52 2.65 13.07 -7.19
CA HIS A 52 4.08 13.23 -7.47
C HIS A 52 4.82 13.66 -6.19
N LEU A 53 4.95 12.77 -5.20
CA LEU A 53 5.76 12.95 -3.99
C LEU A 53 7.25 12.81 -4.34
N HIS A 54 7.70 13.61 -5.30
CA HIS A 54 9.09 13.79 -5.63
C HIS A 54 9.56 15.15 -5.07
N GLY A 55 10.82 15.23 -4.69
CA GLY A 55 11.35 16.44 -4.05
C GLY A 55 11.01 16.50 -2.57
N ASP A 56 10.39 17.60 -2.14
CA ASP A 56 10.10 17.89 -0.74
C ASP A 56 8.72 17.34 -0.33
N VAL A 57 8.66 16.05 0.00
CA VAL A 57 7.43 15.37 0.46
C VAL A 57 6.94 15.95 1.78
N HIS A 58 7.88 16.26 2.68
CA HIS A 58 7.60 16.91 3.96
C HIS A 58 6.85 18.24 3.76
N GLY A 59 7.38 19.13 2.92
CA GLY A 59 6.74 20.41 2.61
C GLY A 59 5.38 20.25 1.90
N GLN A 60 5.23 19.23 1.03
CA GLN A 60 3.95 18.96 0.37
C GLN A 60 2.86 18.52 1.36
N VAL A 61 3.19 17.64 2.31
CA VAL A 61 2.23 17.19 3.33
C VAL A 61 1.88 18.31 4.30
N HIS A 62 2.87 19.11 4.71
CA HIS A 62 2.65 20.33 5.50
C HIS A 62 1.64 21.27 4.83
N ALA A 63 1.83 21.58 3.54
CA ALA A 63 0.91 22.43 2.79
C ALA A 63 -0.52 21.86 2.73
N MET A 64 -0.67 20.54 2.63
CA MET A 64 -2.00 19.90 2.67
C MET A 64 -2.66 20.07 4.03
N PHE A 65 -1.93 19.84 5.13
CA PHE A 65 -2.48 19.97 6.48
C PHE A 65 -2.94 21.39 6.76
N GLN A 66 -2.17 22.38 6.29
CA GLN A 66 -2.56 23.80 6.34
C GLN A 66 -3.85 24.09 5.58
N MET A 67 -4.03 23.54 4.38
CA MET A 67 -5.27 23.74 3.60
C MET A 67 -6.52 23.25 4.33
N PHE A 68 -6.39 22.21 5.16
CA PHE A 68 -7.51 21.61 5.89
C PHE A 68 -7.57 22.00 7.38
N GLY A 69 -6.67 22.87 7.85
CA GLY A 69 -6.64 23.32 9.24
C GLY A 69 -6.35 22.20 10.25
N VAL A 70 -5.58 21.20 9.83
CA VAL A 70 -5.17 20.08 10.68
C VAL A 70 -3.89 20.46 11.44
N PRO A 71 -3.79 20.18 12.76
CA PRO A 71 -2.56 20.38 13.52
C PRO A 71 -1.38 19.64 12.88
N GLU A 72 -0.25 20.33 12.75
CA GLU A 72 0.95 19.85 12.03
C GLU A 72 1.87 18.98 12.89
N ASP A 73 1.56 18.81 14.19
CA ASP A 73 2.43 18.14 15.17
C ASP A 73 2.86 16.73 14.76
N ASP A 74 2.02 16.04 13.96
CA ASP A 74 2.25 14.68 13.50
C ASP A 74 3.04 14.62 12.15
N VAL A 75 3.14 15.73 11.41
CA VAL A 75 3.75 15.74 10.07
C VAL A 75 5.25 15.46 10.16
N ASP A 76 5.93 16.04 11.14
CA ASP A 76 7.36 15.86 11.35
C ASP A 76 7.71 14.42 11.78
N GLU A 77 6.80 13.76 12.51
CA GLU A 77 6.95 12.37 12.95
C GLU A 77 6.78 11.38 11.80
N PHE A 78 5.75 11.56 10.96
CA PHE A 78 5.39 10.60 9.91
C PHE A 78 5.99 10.91 8.54
N PHE A 79 6.37 12.16 8.28
CA PHE A 79 6.93 12.64 7.01
C PHE A 79 8.15 13.54 7.25
N PRO A 80 9.25 13.03 7.82
CA PRO A 80 10.42 13.84 8.16
C PRO A 80 11.07 14.49 6.92
N GLU A 81 11.71 15.66 7.08
CA GLU A 81 12.46 16.38 6.03
C GLU A 81 13.52 15.50 5.31
N GLN A 82 14.00 14.47 6.00
CA GLN A 82 15.02 13.56 5.48
C GLN A 82 14.41 12.67 4.40
N ARG A 83 14.74 12.99 3.14
CA ARG A 83 14.35 12.31 1.91
C ARG A 83 14.07 10.82 2.10
N ILE A 84 12.80 10.43 2.03
CA ILE A 84 12.42 9.10 1.57
C ILE A 84 12.61 9.09 0.05
N ALA A 85 13.87 9.01 -0.39
CA ALA A 85 14.17 8.86 -1.79
C ALA A 85 14.00 7.38 -2.17
N GLN A 86 13.03 7.12 -3.06
CA GLN A 86 12.73 5.83 -3.70
C GLN A 86 11.93 4.85 -2.83
N HIS A 87 10.99 4.14 -3.46
CA HIS A 87 10.25 3.01 -2.90
C HIS A 87 11.10 1.74 -2.78
N GLN A 88 12.41 1.89 -2.55
CA GLN A 88 13.32 0.76 -2.40
C GLN A 88 13.40 0.39 -0.93
N THR A 89 12.60 -0.60 -0.55
CA THR A 89 12.85 -1.33 0.68
C THR A 89 13.84 -2.46 0.40
N HIS A 90 14.98 -2.46 1.08
CA HIS A 90 15.92 -3.59 1.11
C HIS A 90 15.55 -4.60 2.21
N LEU A 91 14.41 -4.41 2.87
CA LEU A 91 13.98 -5.23 3.97
C LEU A 91 13.44 -6.54 3.41
N ASP A 92 13.94 -7.66 3.94
CA ASP A 92 13.51 -8.98 3.51
C ASP A 92 12.01 -9.14 3.80
N PRO A 93 11.14 -9.32 2.78
CA PRO A 93 9.71 -9.48 2.99
C PRO A 93 9.36 -10.58 4.00
N GLN A 94 10.22 -11.59 4.17
CA GLN A 94 10.01 -12.65 5.16
C GLN A 94 9.94 -12.14 6.60
N VAL A 95 10.54 -10.99 6.92
CA VAL A 95 10.48 -10.43 8.28
C VAL A 95 9.09 -9.91 8.64
N TYR A 96 8.24 -9.64 7.65
CA TYR A 96 6.89 -9.11 7.84
C TYR A 96 5.80 -10.19 7.85
N TYR A 97 6.10 -11.40 7.37
CA TYR A 97 5.15 -12.49 7.33
C TYR A 97 5.60 -13.63 8.24
N ARG A 98 4.79 -13.91 9.27
CA ARG A 98 5.00 -15.09 10.14
C ARG A 98 4.86 -16.40 9.36
N ASN A 99 4.07 -16.38 8.28
CA ASN A 99 3.74 -17.54 7.48
C ASN A 99 4.05 -17.28 6.00
N SER A 100 4.99 -18.04 5.43
CA SER A 100 5.39 -17.94 4.03
C SER A 100 4.23 -18.20 3.05
N ARG A 101 3.21 -18.96 3.46
CA ARG A 101 2.00 -19.18 2.67
C ARG A 101 1.15 -17.93 2.53
N ILE A 102 1.04 -17.12 3.59
CA ILE A 102 0.31 -15.85 3.57
C ILE A 102 0.99 -14.88 2.61
N ARG A 103 2.33 -14.80 2.67
CA ARG A 103 3.12 -14.03 1.69
C ARG A 103 2.78 -14.46 0.26
N LYS A 104 2.80 -15.77 -0.01
CA LYS A 104 2.48 -16.28 -1.35
C LYS A 104 1.06 -15.91 -1.78
N PHE A 105 0.08 -16.00 -0.88
CA PHE A 105 -1.30 -15.59 -1.20
C PHE A 105 -1.41 -14.11 -1.53
N VAL A 106 -0.72 -13.24 -0.79
CA VAL A 106 -0.66 -11.80 -1.13
C VAL A 106 -0.05 -11.59 -2.51
N GLN A 107 1.06 -12.27 -2.82
CA GLN A 107 1.70 -12.19 -4.13
C GLN A 107 0.78 -12.68 -5.26
N ASP A 108 0.10 -13.80 -5.05
CA ASP A 108 -0.81 -14.39 -6.04
C ASP A 108 -2.03 -13.48 -6.31
N MET A 109 -2.54 -12.76 -5.30
CA MET A 109 -3.64 -11.81 -5.47
C MET A 109 -3.23 -10.57 -6.29
N TYR A 110 -2.01 -10.06 -6.11
CA TYR A 110 -1.50 -8.91 -6.88
C TYR A 110 -0.82 -9.29 -8.20
N LEU A 111 -0.71 -10.58 -8.54
CA LEU A 111 0.10 -11.04 -9.68
C LEU A 111 -0.26 -10.33 -11.00
N LYS A 112 -1.55 -10.12 -11.22
CA LYS A 112 -2.05 -9.47 -12.44
C LYS A 112 -1.68 -7.98 -12.53
N ASP A 113 -1.56 -7.28 -11.41
CA ASP A 113 -1.06 -5.90 -11.40
C ASP A 113 0.42 -5.86 -11.77
N TYR A 114 1.20 -6.89 -11.43
CA TYR A 114 2.61 -7.01 -11.84
C TYR A 114 2.80 -7.34 -13.32
N ASP A 115 1.78 -7.88 -13.99
CA ASP A 115 1.79 -8.11 -15.44
C ASP A 115 1.49 -6.83 -16.24
N LEU A 116 1.07 -5.74 -15.58
CA LEU A 116 0.83 -4.48 -16.25
C LEU A 116 2.15 -3.86 -16.75
N PRO A 117 2.18 -3.28 -17.97
CA PRO A 117 3.37 -2.65 -18.51
C PRO A 117 3.88 -1.50 -17.61
N GLY A 118 5.21 -1.33 -17.49
CA GLY A 118 5.81 -0.16 -16.84
C GLY A 118 6.43 -0.40 -15.45
N LEU A 119 6.55 -1.66 -15.02
CA LEU A 119 7.43 -2.09 -13.93
C LEU A 119 8.89 -2.17 -14.37
#